data_AF-A0A8I1I2L0-F1
#
_entry.id   AF-A0A8I1I2L0-F1
#
_cell.length_a   1.000
_cell.length_b   1.000
_cell.length_c   1.000
_cell.angle_alpha   90.00
_cell.angle_beta   90.00
_cell.angle_gamma   90.00
#
_symmetry.space_group_name_H-M   'P 1'
#
loop_
_entity.id
_entity.type
_entity.pdbx_description
1 polymer ?
#
loop_
_entity_poly.entity_id
_entity_poly.type
_entity_poly.pdbx_seq_one_letter_code
_entity_poly.pdbx_strand_id
1 'polypeptide(L)'
;MLRRFHRLAAWLVWLGLAVFCAPVCGAEAGGHIIFEDNRLTLRVTQTPLSKILGEISRRGVRISRDPTIDPPISADFSERPIDIALAAIIKDYSYSLTWRAGAGGRQSLERIEIFRGASRRSPGRVAAPVNLAVQQTEDGGYIVKNYVLVQLLPGVEIERISTVLSAYGAAISGGFAPAGIIRVILPADMSTARRAELIAALEDIAPVAPDTAYLLNTEHGNLLPEPAATNAFQAFTGSQPAVIAVLDSGLHAAMDDAPYIAGVYDAVADSSTIHDGIGHGTHMSLLAAGAVRPLGVADDSTDTTSVLAIRAFDDNGFTSDFTLMRGLHYALANNARVVSMSWGTETPSPLLEQAMEFADQNGLLLIGAAGNEPSGNKVYPAAYNTVIGVGALDELGGRWESSNHGDFVSLYAPGMAEFSEQYSGVSQRFAGTSIATAHVAGRAARIIAADPDIDKDELLQLLMAEEK
;
A
#
# COMPACT_ATOMS: atom_id res chain seq x y z
N MET A 1 86.87 -29.44 10.66
CA MET A 1 86.91 -28.93 9.28
C MET A 1 85.60 -28.22 9.01
N LEU A 2 85.49 -26.95 9.40
CA LEU A 2 85.66 -25.78 8.54
C LEU A 2 84.66 -25.72 7.38
N ARG A 3 83.70 -24.79 7.47
CA ARG A 3 83.56 -23.71 6.50
C ARG A 3 82.74 -22.53 7.07
N ARG A 4 83.50 -21.49 7.47
CA ARG A 4 83.33 -20.05 7.17
C ARG A 4 81.95 -19.43 7.44
N PHE A 5 81.80 -18.64 8.51
CA PHE A 5 82.11 -17.20 8.66
C PHE A 5 81.07 -16.21 8.08
N HIS A 6 80.47 -15.46 9.02
CA HIS A 6 80.07 -14.04 9.03
C HIS A 6 78.63 -13.57 8.67
N ARG A 7 78.01 -13.04 9.75
CA ARG A 7 77.32 -11.74 9.93
C ARG A 7 75.91 -11.51 9.34
N LEU A 8 74.95 -11.51 10.29
CA LEU A 8 73.95 -10.46 10.62
C LEU A 8 73.17 -9.81 9.47
N ALA A 9 71.86 -10.08 9.40
CA ALA A 9 70.80 -9.18 9.90
C ALA A 9 69.38 -9.72 9.58
N ALA A 10 68.44 -9.38 10.46
CA ALA A 10 67.03 -9.02 10.18
C ALA A 10 65.90 -10.08 10.04
N TRP A 11 64.98 -9.99 11.01
CA TRP A 11 63.49 -9.98 10.94
C TRP A 11 62.62 -11.27 10.92
N LEU A 12 61.55 -11.18 11.74
CA LEU A 12 60.20 -11.80 11.74
C LEU A 12 60.05 -13.29 12.16
N VAL A 13 59.48 -13.61 13.34
CA VAL A 13 58.05 -13.63 13.78
C VAL A 13 57.20 -14.70 13.06
N TRP A 14 56.63 -15.66 13.81
CA TRP A 14 55.17 -15.81 13.96
C TRP A 14 54.76 -16.74 15.11
N LEU A 15 53.55 -16.47 15.59
CA LEU A 15 52.93 -16.77 16.88
C LEU A 15 51.95 -17.96 16.83
N GLY A 16 51.67 -18.51 18.02
CA GLY A 16 50.43 -19.21 18.41
C GLY A 16 50.64 -19.97 19.73
N LEU A 17 49.70 -20.23 20.65
CA LEU A 17 48.30 -19.85 20.91
C LEU A 17 47.94 -20.60 22.22
N ALA A 18 47.22 -19.98 23.17
CA ALA A 18 46.18 -20.57 24.04
C ALA A 18 45.91 -19.74 25.32
N VAL A 19 44.62 -19.50 25.58
CA VAL A 19 44.01 -18.64 26.61
C VAL A 19 43.08 -19.49 27.48
N PHE A 20 43.01 -19.24 28.79
CA PHE A 20 41.87 -19.57 29.66
C PHE A 20 41.69 -18.52 30.78
N CYS A 21 40.42 -18.22 31.08
CA CYS A 21 39.85 -17.05 31.78
C CYS A 21 40.09 -16.91 33.29
N ALA A 22 40.10 -15.67 33.79
CA ALA A 22 39.10 -15.07 34.72
C ALA A 22 39.49 -13.61 35.10
N PRO A 23 38.60 -12.83 35.72
CA PRO A 23 37.67 -11.89 35.11
C PRO A 23 38.21 -10.45 35.11
N VAL A 24 38.18 -9.78 33.95
CA VAL A 24 38.25 -8.31 33.93
C VAL A 24 36.83 -7.79 33.98
N CYS A 25 36.57 -6.99 35.01
CA CYS A 25 35.37 -6.22 35.25
C CYS A 25 34.80 -5.67 33.92
N GLY A 26 33.70 -6.25 33.45
CA GLY A 26 32.97 -5.75 32.29
C GLY A 26 32.37 -4.40 32.64
N ALA A 27 32.90 -3.34 32.05
CA ALA A 27 32.12 -2.13 31.88
C ALA A 27 30.90 -2.50 31.04
N GLU A 28 29.69 -2.33 31.58
CA GLU A 28 28.47 -2.44 30.80
C GLU A 28 28.59 -1.51 29.59
N ALA A 29 28.61 -2.09 28.38
CA ALA A 29 28.37 -1.36 27.15
C ALA A 29 26.90 -0.90 27.16
N GLY A 30 26.61 0.13 27.95
CA GLY A 30 25.31 0.77 28.03
C GLY A 30 25.04 1.51 26.73
N GLY A 31 24.30 0.87 25.82
CA GLY A 31 23.80 1.54 24.63
C GLY A 31 23.01 2.80 25.02
N HIS A 32 23.26 3.91 24.33
CA HIS A 32 22.65 5.20 24.63
C HIS A 32 21.31 5.30 23.91
N ILE A 33 20.21 5.20 24.64
CA ILE A 33 18.84 5.24 24.12
C ILE A 33 18.11 6.38 24.83
N ILE A 34 17.80 7.46 24.12
CA ILE A 34 17.05 8.60 24.67
C ILE A 34 15.83 8.85 23.80
N PHE A 35 14.64 8.90 24.41
CA PHE A 35 13.41 9.31 23.75
C PHE A 35 12.82 10.54 24.46
N GLU A 36 12.84 11.68 23.79
CA GLU A 36 12.37 12.98 24.30
C GLU A 36 11.71 13.76 23.15
N ASP A 37 10.57 14.42 23.42
CA ASP A 37 9.83 15.24 22.44
C ASP A 37 9.56 14.54 21.09
N ASN A 38 9.13 13.27 21.14
CA ASN A 38 8.90 12.42 19.96
C ASN A 38 10.16 12.21 19.09
N ARG A 39 11.35 12.42 19.64
CA ARG A 39 12.64 12.20 18.99
C ARG A 39 13.43 11.13 19.73
N LEU A 40 14.12 10.29 18.96
CA LEU A 40 14.91 9.16 19.42
C LEU A 40 16.39 9.39 19.11
N THR A 41 17.23 9.23 20.12
CA THR A 41 18.69 9.10 19.99
C THR A 41 19.04 7.65 20.28
N LEU A 42 19.71 6.98 19.34
CA LEU A 42 20.22 5.63 19.51
C LEU A 42 21.72 5.61 19.22
N ARG A 43 22.52 5.14 20.18
CA ARG A 43 23.88 4.62 19.93
C ARG A 43 23.97 3.24 20.51
N VAL A 44 23.61 2.27 19.69
CA VAL A 44 23.41 0.88 20.10
C VAL A 44 24.02 -0.07 19.07
N THR A 45 24.56 -1.19 19.54
CA THR A 45 25.07 -2.26 18.67
C THR A 45 24.45 -3.57 19.11
N GLN A 46 23.88 -4.32 18.18
CA GLN A 46 23.21 -5.61 18.40
C GLN A 46 22.23 -5.61 19.59
N THR A 47 21.53 -4.49 19.79
CA THR A 47 20.64 -4.31 20.94
C THR A 47 19.22 -4.78 20.59
N PRO A 48 18.58 -5.65 21.39
CA PRO A 48 17.23 -6.10 21.12
C PRO A 48 16.24 -4.94 20.97
N LEU A 49 15.38 -5.01 19.95
CA LEU A 49 14.32 -4.04 19.72
C LEU A 49 13.44 -3.83 20.97
N SER A 50 13.16 -4.90 21.71
CA SER A 50 12.41 -4.87 22.97
C SER A 50 13.02 -3.93 24.01
N LYS A 51 14.36 -3.83 24.07
CA LYS A 51 15.06 -2.92 24.97
C LYS A 51 14.87 -1.46 24.57
N ILE A 52 14.92 -1.16 23.27
CA ILE A 52 14.69 0.19 22.73
C ILE A 52 13.25 0.63 22.97
N LEU A 53 12.28 -0.22 22.65
CA LEU A 53 10.86 0.06 22.87
C LEU A 53 10.52 0.19 24.35
N GLY A 54 11.23 -0.54 25.23
CA GLY A 54 11.12 -0.40 26.67
C GLY A 54 11.46 1.01 27.15
N GLU A 55 12.51 1.63 26.61
CA GLU A 55 12.88 3.01 26.94
C GLU A 55 11.84 4.03 26.46
N ILE A 56 11.29 3.82 25.27
CA ILE A 56 10.20 4.64 24.72
C ILE A 56 8.94 4.51 25.60
N SER A 57 8.61 3.29 26.03
CA SER A 57 7.43 3.03 26.85
C SER A 57 7.50 3.68 28.24
N ARG A 58 8.69 3.76 28.85
CA ARG A 58 8.88 4.46 30.14
C ARG A 58 8.54 5.95 30.07
N ARG A 59 8.48 6.53 28.88
CA ARG A 59 8.08 7.93 28.65
C ARG A 59 6.59 8.09 28.36
N GLY A 60 5.79 7.05 28.57
CA GLY A 60 4.32 7.11 28.51
C GLY A 60 3.72 6.66 27.17
N VAL A 61 4.54 6.19 26.22
CA VAL A 61 4.07 5.64 24.95
C VAL A 61 3.62 4.19 25.15
N ARG A 62 2.41 3.86 24.69
CA ARG A 62 1.92 2.48 24.73
C ARG A 62 2.58 1.66 23.61
N ILE A 63 3.19 0.53 23.96
CA ILE A 63 3.83 -0.35 22.97
C ILE A 63 2.99 -1.62 22.82
N SER A 64 2.58 -1.91 21.59
CA SER A 64 2.06 -3.22 21.19
C SER A 64 3.06 -3.82 20.20
N ARG A 65 3.50 -5.06 20.41
CA ARG A 65 4.45 -5.72 19.51
C ARG A 65 4.10 -7.20 19.42
N ASP A 66 4.17 -7.76 18.21
CA ASP A 66 4.22 -9.22 18.04
C ASP A 66 5.42 -9.78 18.84
N PRO A 67 5.22 -10.63 19.86
CA PRO A 67 6.28 -11.14 20.73
C PRO A 67 7.47 -11.77 19.97
N THR A 68 7.24 -12.28 18.75
CA THR A 68 8.25 -12.92 17.89
C THR A 68 9.18 -11.94 17.16
N ILE A 69 8.92 -10.62 17.21
CA ILE A 69 9.70 -9.57 16.53
C ILE A 69 10.71 -8.91 17.47
N ASP A 70 11.86 -9.52 17.69
CA ASP A 70 12.92 -8.90 18.51
C ASP A 70 14.28 -8.89 17.78
N PRO A 71 14.36 -8.24 16.60
CA PRO A 71 15.60 -8.19 15.84
C PRO A 71 16.69 -7.44 16.64
N PRO A 72 17.97 -7.81 16.46
CA PRO A 72 19.08 -7.04 17.01
C PRO A 72 19.27 -5.76 16.20
N ILE A 73 19.15 -4.61 16.87
CA ILE A 73 19.31 -3.29 16.26
C ILE A 73 20.73 -2.78 16.45
N SER A 74 21.34 -2.35 15.36
CA SER A 74 22.59 -1.57 15.37
C SER A 74 22.32 -0.23 14.71
N ALA A 75 22.43 0.86 15.46
CA ALA A 75 22.11 2.19 14.98
C ALA A 75 22.93 3.25 15.73
N ASP A 76 23.37 4.27 15.00
CA ASP A 76 24.00 5.48 15.55
C ASP A 76 23.32 6.71 14.92
N PHE A 77 22.43 7.34 15.67
CA PHE A 77 21.80 8.61 15.33
C PHE A 77 21.36 9.37 16.59
N SER A 78 21.17 10.68 16.46
CA SER A 78 20.77 11.55 17.58
C SER A 78 19.56 12.41 17.20
N GLU A 79 18.65 12.57 18.16
CA GLU A 79 17.45 13.41 18.09
C GLU A 79 16.59 13.21 16.83
N ARG A 80 16.50 11.98 16.32
CA ARG A 80 15.75 11.68 15.09
C ARG A 80 14.26 11.57 15.37
N PRO A 81 13.36 12.18 14.57
CA PRO A 81 11.91 11.98 14.72
C PRO A 81 11.56 10.50 14.78
N ILE A 82 10.67 10.10 15.69
CA ILE A 82 10.42 8.70 16.05
C ILE A 82 9.89 7.85 14.88
N ASP A 83 9.08 8.44 14.01
CA ASP A 83 8.62 7.87 12.75
C ASP A 83 9.80 7.52 11.83
N ILE A 84 10.75 8.44 11.67
CA ILE A 84 11.98 8.25 10.88
C ILE A 84 12.93 7.26 11.57
N ALA A 85 13.03 7.34 12.89
CA ALA A 85 13.90 6.47 13.69
C ALA A 85 13.44 5.01 13.62
N LEU A 86 12.13 4.76 13.72
CA LEU A 86 11.54 3.43 13.56
C LEU A 86 11.69 2.93 12.13
N ALA A 87 11.40 3.76 11.11
CA ALA A 87 11.64 3.41 9.72
C ALA A 87 13.08 2.91 9.47
N ALA A 88 14.06 3.53 10.14
CA ALA A 88 15.46 3.17 9.98
C ALA A 88 15.87 1.86 10.69
N ILE A 89 15.25 1.54 11.83
CA ILE A 89 15.68 0.40 12.67
C ILE A 89 14.79 -0.84 12.54
N ILE A 90 13.55 -0.71 12.07
CA ILE A 90 12.62 -1.82 11.88
C ILE A 90 12.06 -1.85 10.45
N LYS A 91 12.91 -1.50 9.46
CA LYS A 91 12.55 -1.42 8.02
C LYS A 91 11.91 -2.69 7.45
N ASP A 92 12.19 -3.85 8.04
CA ASP A 92 11.68 -5.15 7.59
C ASP A 92 10.34 -5.53 8.28
N TYR A 93 9.77 -4.63 9.08
CA TYR A 93 8.54 -4.85 9.85
C TYR A 93 7.55 -3.70 9.67
N SER A 94 6.26 -4.02 9.70
CA SER A 94 5.21 -3.02 9.67
C SER A 94 5.00 -2.42 11.06
N TYR A 95 4.69 -1.13 11.11
CA TYR A 95 4.37 -0.45 12.36
C TYR A 95 3.35 0.66 12.15
N SER A 96 2.56 0.95 13.17
CA SER A 96 1.64 2.10 13.22
C SER A 96 2.00 3.01 14.38
N LEU A 97 1.77 4.32 14.19
CA LEU A 97 1.97 5.34 15.20
C LEU A 97 0.65 6.05 15.46
N THR A 98 0.16 5.98 16.68
CA THR A 98 -1.01 6.74 17.11
C THR A 98 -0.54 8.00 17.81
N TRP A 99 -1.01 9.16 17.32
CA TRP A 99 -0.69 10.46 17.88
C TRP A 99 -1.89 11.03 18.63
N ARG A 100 -1.63 11.67 19.76
CA ARG A 100 -2.61 12.45 20.50
C ARG A 100 -2.39 13.92 20.22
N ALA A 101 -3.45 14.60 19.81
CA ALA A 101 -3.46 16.06 19.70
C ALA A 101 -3.39 16.68 21.11
N GLY A 102 -2.37 17.51 21.35
CA GLY A 102 -2.21 18.32 22.54
C GLY A 102 -2.67 19.77 22.31
N ALA A 103 -2.82 20.51 23.41
CA ALA A 103 -3.14 21.93 23.36
C ALA A 103 -2.02 22.72 22.63
N GLY A 104 -2.41 23.66 21.75
CA GLY A 104 -1.46 24.50 21.01
C GLY A 104 -0.84 23.85 19.76
N GLY A 105 -1.48 22.83 19.18
CA GLY A 105 -1.04 22.22 17.91
C GLY A 105 0.13 21.23 18.05
N ARG A 106 0.66 21.04 19.27
CA ARG A 106 1.68 20.03 19.55
C ARG A 106 1.06 18.64 19.60
N GLN A 107 1.64 17.69 18.86
CA GLN A 107 1.26 16.27 18.92
C GLN A 107 2.19 15.51 19.87
N SER A 108 1.64 14.55 20.60
CA SER A 108 2.41 13.64 21.46
C SER A 108 2.16 12.20 21.01
N LEU A 109 3.22 11.41 20.87
CA LEU A 109 3.09 10.01 20.49
C LEU A 109 2.40 9.23 21.61
N GLU A 110 1.27 8.59 21.31
CA GLU A 110 0.45 7.87 22.28
C GLU A 110 0.67 6.35 22.20
N ARG A 111 0.86 5.81 21.00
CA ARG A 111 1.04 4.37 20.81
C ARG A 111 1.96 4.06 19.62
N ILE A 112 2.76 3.01 19.79
CA ILE A 112 3.48 2.33 18.72
C ILE A 112 2.96 0.90 18.67
N GLU A 113 2.52 0.44 17.50
CA GLU A 113 2.19 -0.97 17.27
C GLU A 113 3.14 -1.53 16.22
N ILE A 114 3.84 -2.62 16.51
CA ILE A 114 4.78 -3.27 15.57
C ILE A 114 4.30 -4.69 15.32
N PHE A 115 4.10 -5.03 14.06
CA PHE A 115 3.53 -6.30 13.65
C PHE A 115 4.23 -6.83 12.42
N ARG A 116 4.27 -8.16 12.31
CA ARG A 116 4.60 -8.84 11.06
C ARG A 116 3.34 -8.75 10.20
N GLY A 117 3.49 -8.71 8.88
CA GLY A 117 2.34 -8.88 7.99
C GLY A 117 1.45 -10.02 8.50
N ALA A 118 0.18 -9.69 8.75
CA ALA A 118 -0.89 -10.50 9.34
C ALA A 118 -0.70 -11.05 10.78
N SER A 119 -1.32 -10.39 11.77
CA SER A 119 -2.35 -10.97 12.68
C SER A 119 -2.40 -10.34 14.08
N ARG A 120 -3.56 -9.73 14.41
CA ARG A 120 -4.48 -10.08 15.53
C ARG A 120 -5.50 -8.96 15.70
N ARG A 121 -6.78 -9.26 15.48
CA ARG A 121 -7.87 -8.33 15.78
C ARG A 121 -8.81 -8.95 16.79
N SER A 122 -8.84 -8.35 17.97
CA SER A 122 -10.03 -8.38 18.82
C SER A 122 -11.20 -7.78 18.04
N PRO A 123 -12.46 -8.19 18.30
CA PRO A 123 -13.63 -7.58 17.69
C PRO A 123 -13.67 -6.09 18.07
N GLY A 124 -13.20 -5.27 17.14
CA GLY A 124 -13.00 -3.84 17.31
C GLY A 124 -14.16 -3.11 16.71
N ARG A 125 -14.90 -2.41 17.56
CA ARG A 125 -15.85 -1.34 17.22
C ARG A 125 -15.41 -0.58 15.97
N VAL A 126 -16.26 -0.55 14.94
CA VAL A 126 -16.06 0.20 13.68
C VAL A 126 -15.55 1.60 14.03
N ALA A 127 -14.34 1.94 13.58
CA ALA A 127 -13.78 3.27 13.77
C ALA A 127 -14.70 4.29 13.08
N ALA A 128 -14.79 5.50 13.62
CA ALA A 128 -15.56 6.55 12.94
C ALA A 128 -15.03 6.75 11.50
N PRO A 129 -15.90 7.05 10.52
CA PRO A 129 -15.51 7.27 9.13
C PRO A 129 -14.33 8.24 9.02
N VAL A 130 -13.21 7.79 8.45
CA VAL A 130 -12.11 8.66 8.04
C VAL A 130 -12.39 9.04 6.60
N ASN A 131 -12.81 10.28 6.38
CA ASN A 131 -13.07 10.83 5.05
C ASN A 131 -11.98 11.83 4.66
N LEU A 132 -11.62 11.83 3.38
CA LEU A 132 -10.66 12.74 2.81
C LEU A 132 -11.24 14.16 2.78
N ALA A 133 -10.45 15.14 3.23
CA ALA A 133 -10.83 16.55 3.14
C ALA A 133 -10.58 17.04 1.71
N VAL A 134 -11.54 16.81 0.80
CA VAL A 134 -11.38 17.13 -0.63
C VAL A 134 -11.75 18.60 -0.93
N GLN A 135 -11.06 19.19 -1.91
CA GLN A 135 -11.35 20.48 -2.53
C GLN A 135 -11.46 20.32 -4.04
N GLN A 136 -12.51 20.87 -4.64
CA GLN A 136 -12.60 20.98 -6.09
C GLN A 136 -11.73 22.13 -6.60
N THR A 137 -10.98 21.90 -7.67
CA THR A 137 -10.13 22.88 -8.35
C THR A 137 -10.91 23.62 -9.44
N GLU A 138 -10.38 24.74 -9.94
CA GLU A 138 -11.06 25.60 -10.93
C GLU A 138 -11.31 24.90 -12.28
N ASP A 139 -10.45 23.93 -12.62
CA ASP A 139 -10.57 23.06 -13.79
C ASP A 139 -11.52 21.88 -13.59
N GLY A 140 -12.22 21.82 -12.45
CA GLY A 140 -13.21 20.79 -12.14
C GLY A 140 -12.65 19.52 -11.50
N GLY A 141 -11.33 19.39 -11.40
CA GLY A 141 -10.66 18.29 -10.70
C GLY A 141 -10.79 18.36 -9.18
N TYR A 142 -10.18 17.41 -8.47
CA TYR A 142 -10.21 17.36 -7.01
C TYR A 142 -8.81 17.15 -6.44
N ILE A 143 -8.55 17.73 -5.28
CA ILE A 143 -7.32 17.56 -4.50
C ILE A 143 -7.62 17.36 -3.02
N VAL A 144 -6.73 16.69 -2.29
CA VAL A 144 -6.81 16.63 -0.82
C VAL A 144 -6.27 17.95 -0.24
N LYS A 145 -7.09 18.63 0.55
CA LYS A 145 -6.75 19.91 1.19
C LYS A 145 -5.50 19.77 2.05
N ASN A 146 -4.62 20.75 1.95
CA ASN A 146 -3.42 20.89 2.77
C ASN A 146 -2.39 19.77 2.57
N TYR A 147 -2.45 19.00 1.48
CA TYR A 147 -1.42 18.03 1.15
C TYR A 147 -0.82 18.28 -0.22
N VAL A 148 0.47 18.01 -0.33
CA VAL A 148 1.19 17.91 -1.60
C VAL A 148 2.11 16.70 -1.58
N LEU A 149 2.45 16.22 -2.76
CA LEU A 149 3.38 15.13 -2.98
C LEU A 149 4.69 15.71 -3.53
N VAL A 150 5.80 15.19 -3.04
CA VAL A 150 7.15 15.60 -3.46
C VAL A 150 7.93 14.36 -3.85
N GLN A 151 8.50 14.36 -5.06
CA GLN A 151 9.36 13.29 -5.55
C GLN A 151 10.79 13.51 -5.09
N LEU A 152 11.33 12.61 -4.28
CA LEU A 152 12.75 12.61 -3.93
C LEU A 152 13.56 12.24 -5.17
N LEU A 153 14.42 13.17 -5.59
CA LEU A 153 15.39 12.92 -6.65
C LEU A 153 16.66 12.28 -6.07
N PRO A 154 17.36 11.43 -6.85
CA PRO A 154 18.67 10.92 -6.45
C PRO A 154 19.63 12.04 -6.03
N GLY A 155 20.22 11.91 -4.84
CA GLY A 155 21.15 12.90 -4.28
C GLY A 155 20.50 14.11 -3.59
N VAL A 156 19.16 14.18 -3.52
CA VAL A 156 18.46 15.15 -2.67
C VAL A 156 18.23 14.54 -1.30
N GLU A 157 18.99 15.03 -0.31
CA GLU A 157 18.84 14.61 1.08
C GLU A 157 17.49 15.07 1.66
N ILE A 158 16.80 14.18 2.38
CA ILE A 158 15.50 14.46 2.99
C ILE A 158 15.57 15.59 4.02
N GLU A 159 16.75 15.82 4.61
CA GLU A 159 17.07 16.93 5.50
C GLU A 159 16.96 18.29 4.80
N ARG A 160 17.31 18.36 3.51
CA ARG A 160 17.18 19.59 2.71
C ARG A 160 15.71 19.94 2.54
N ILE A 161 14.87 18.97 2.22
CA ILE A 161 13.42 19.15 2.14
C ILE A 161 12.86 19.53 3.51
N SER A 162 13.24 18.80 4.56
CA SER A 162 12.78 19.06 5.93
C SER A 162 13.12 20.48 6.39
N THR A 163 14.26 21.03 5.97
CA THR A 163 14.67 22.42 6.25
C THR A 163 13.75 23.42 5.56
N VAL A 164 13.43 23.20 4.28
CA VAL A 164 12.46 24.03 3.55
C VAL A 164 11.10 23.96 4.24
N LEU A 165 10.58 22.76 4.50
CA LEU A 165 9.26 22.58 5.13
C LEU A 165 9.15 23.31 6.48
N SER A 166 10.19 23.18 7.32
CA SER A 166 10.22 23.81 8.65
C SER A 166 10.13 25.34 8.61
N ALA A 167 10.71 25.98 7.58
CA ALA A 167 10.62 27.44 7.40
C ALA A 167 9.19 27.93 7.10
N TYR A 168 8.29 27.02 6.72
CA TYR A 168 6.91 27.32 6.36
C TYR A 168 5.89 26.65 7.32
N GLY A 169 6.36 25.98 8.39
CA GLY A 169 5.50 25.24 9.31
C GLY A 169 4.86 23.99 8.69
N ALA A 170 5.31 23.56 7.52
CA ALA A 170 4.90 22.32 6.88
C ALA A 170 5.71 21.14 7.43
N ALA A 171 5.22 19.92 7.26
CA ALA A 171 5.88 18.71 7.73
C ALA A 171 5.69 17.54 6.77
N ILE A 172 6.57 16.55 6.84
CA ILE A 172 6.34 15.26 6.19
C ILE A 172 5.28 14.52 7.01
N SER A 173 4.26 14.00 6.33
CA SER A 173 3.13 13.27 6.92
C SER A 173 3.10 11.79 6.55
N GLY A 174 3.93 11.39 5.59
CA GLY A 174 4.04 10.02 5.10
C GLY A 174 4.80 9.98 3.78
N GLY A 175 4.78 8.84 3.10
CA GLY A 175 5.37 8.70 1.78
C GLY A 175 5.19 7.30 1.21
N PHE A 176 5.39 7.18 -0.09
CA PHE A 176 5.65 5.92 -0.78
C PHE A 176 7.16 5.82 -1.01
N ALA A 177 7.86 5.42 0.06
CA ALA A 177 9.32 5.29 0.08
C ALA A 177 9.90 4.44 -1.07
N PRO A 178 9.25 3.35 -1.54
CA PRO A 178 9.80 2.56 -2.64
C PRO A 178 10.00 3.34 -3.94
N ALA A 179 9.11 4.28 -4.27
CA ALA A 179 9.27 5.19 -5.41
C ALA A 179 9.90 6.54 -5.02
N GLY A 180 10.32 6.72 -3.77
CA GLY A 180 10.87 8.00 -3.28
C GLY A 180 9.85 9.13 -3.24
N ILE A 181 8.55 8.86 -3.13
CA ILE A 181 7.52 9.92 -3.04
C ILE A 181 7.24 10.20 -1.57
N ILE A 182 7.25 11.45 -1.14
CA ILE A 182 6.84 11.87 0.20
C ILE A 182 5.57 12.71 0.15
N ARG A 183 4.74 12.58 1.18
CA ARG A 183 3.54 13.38 1.37
C ARG A 183 3.80 14.46 2.40
N VAL A 184 3.61 15.71 2.02
CA VAL A 184 3.80 16.88 2.87
C VAL A 184 2.44 17.40 3.32
N ILE A 185 2.29 17.64 4.62
CA ILE A 185 1.15 18.34 5.21
C ILE A 185 1.47 19.83 5.36
N LEU A 186 0.51 20.66 4.97
CA LEU A 186 0.56 22.12 5.06
C LEU A 186 -0.25 22.59 6.27
N PRO A 187 0.13 23.71 6.93
CA PRO A 187 -0.70 24.36 7.94
C PRO A 187 -2.10 24.69 7.38
N ALA A 188 -3.14 24.39 8.17
CA ALA A 188 -4.53 24.57 7.74
C ALA A 188 -4.92 26.04 7.49
N ASP A 189 -4.21 26.98 8.12
CA ASP A 189 -4.40 28.43 8.02
C ASP A 189 -3.35 29.10 7.10
N MET A 190 -2.57 28.33 6.34
CA MET A 190 -1.58 28.86 5.40
C MET A 190 -2.26 29.68 4.29
N SER A 191 -1.81 30.92 4.10
CA SER A 191 -2.33 31.78 3.02
C SER A 191 -1.93 31.26 1.63
N THR A 192 -2.73 31.57 0.60
CA THR A 192 -2.43 31.19 -0.79
C THR A 192 -1.05 31.68 -1.25
N ALA A 193 -0.66 32.90 -0.87
CA ALA A 193 0.66 33.45 -1.17
C ALA A 193 1.78 32.64 -0.50
N ARG A 194 1.62 32.31 0.80
CA ARG A 194 2.61 31.53 1.53
C ARG A 194 2.71 30.09 1.02
N ARG A 195 1.60 29.52 0.57
CA ARG A 195 1.57 28.22 -0.11
C ARG A 195 2.36 28.26 -1.42
N ALA A 196 2.13 29.28 -2.27
CA ALA A 196 2.86 29.42 -3.53
C ALA A 196 4.38 29.56 -3.30
N GLU A 197 4.80 30.32 -2.29
CA GLU A 197 6.21 30.44 -1.91
C GLU A 197 6.83 29.11 -1.46
N LEU A 198 6.10 28.30 -0.67
CA LEU A 198 6.56 26.98 -0.25
C LEU A 198 6.71 26.03 -1.45
N ILE A 199 5.71 26.01 -2.33
CA ILE A 199 5.73 25.14 -3.52
C ILE A 199 6.92 25.51 -4.41
N ALA A 200 7.14 26.80 -4.70
CA ALA A 200 8.30 27.24 -5.46
C ALA A 200 9.63 26.83 -4.82
N ALA A 201 9.76 26.96 -3.49
CA ALA A 201 10.97 26.55 -2.77
C ALA A 201 11.21 25.03 -2.77
N LEU A 202 10.14 24.23 -2.86
CA LEU A 202 10.23 22.78 -3.03
C LEU A 202 10.57 22.41 -4.48
N GLU A 203 9.96 23.08 -5.47
CA GLU A 203 10.21 22.85 -6.90
C GLU A 203 11.66 23.15 -7.31
N ASP A 204 12.35 24.05 -6.60
CA ASP A 204 13.79 24.28 -6.76
C ASP A 204 14.67 23.06 -6.45
N ILE A 205 14.13 22.07 -5.72
CA ILE A 205 14.90 20.91 -5.22
C ILE A 205 14.29 19.57 -5.61
N ALA A 206 12.99 19.50 -5.88
CA ALA A 206 12.26 18.26 -6.14
C ALA A 206 10.94 18.55 -6.88
N PRO A 207 10.51 17.69 -7.81
CA PRO A 207 9.18 17.80 -8.41
C PRO A 207 8.08 17.76 -7.33
N VAL A 208 7.10 18.64 -7.47
CA VAL A 208 5.95 18.76 -6.56
C VAL A 208 4.66 18.60 -7.35
N ALA A 209 3.70 17.88 -6.80
CA ALA A 209 2.36 17.76 -7.34
C ALA A 209 1.32 17.89 -6.21
N PRO A 210 0.08 18.30 -6.53
CA PRO A 210 -1.02 18.13 -5.57
C PRO A 210 -1.21 16.64 -5.23
N ASP A 211 -1.76 16.36 -4.05
CA ASP A 211 -2.33 15.03 -3.75
C ASP A 211 -3.71 14.97 -4.42
N THR A 212 -3.72 14.56 -5.70
CA THR A 212 -4.91 14.55 -6.55
C THR A 212 -5.93 13.59 -5.96
N ALA A 213 -7.20 14.00 -5.92
CA ALA A 213 -8.31 13.19 -5.44
C ALA A 213 -9.20 12.74 -6.60
N TYR A 214 -9.78 11.56 -6.45
CA TYR A 214 -10.62 10.94 -7.48
C TYR A 214 -11.91 10.43 -6.85
N LEU A 215 -13.01 10.53 -7.58
CA LEU A 215 -14.29 9.99 -7.17
C LEU A 215 -14.49 8.62 -7.81
N LEU A 216 -14.95 7.65 -7.03
CA LEU A 216 -15.41 6.37 -7.53
C LEU A 216 -16.70 6.60 -8.31
N ASN A 217 -16.64 6.47 -9.63
CA ASN A 217 -17.82 6.60 -10.48
C ASN A 217 -18.67 5.32 -10.40
N THR A 218 -19.61 5.28 -9.46
CA THR A 218 -20.56 4.16 -9.28
C THR A 218 -21.93 4.43 -9.88
N GLU A 219 -22.11 5.41 -10.78
CA GLU A 219 -23.44 5.89 -11.21
C GLU A 219 -24.37 4.80 -11.82
N HIS A 220 -23.89 3.56 -11.99
CA HIS A 220 -24.66 2.42 -12.50
C HIS A 220 -24.91 1.30 -11.46
N GLY A 221 -24.62 1.47 -10.16
CA GLY A 221 -24.84 0.44 -9.14
C GLY A 221 -25.29 1.02 -7.79
N ASN A 222 -26.55 0.79 -7.42
CA ASN A 222 -27.11 1.29 -6.16
C ASN A 222 -26.50 0.58 -4.92
N LEU A 223 -26.24 1.41 -3.90
CA LEU A 223 -25.71 1.13 -2.55
C LEU A 223 -26.65 0.29 -1.67
N LEU A 224 -26.11 -0.34 -0.62
CA LEU A 224 -26.83 -1.27 0.27
C LEU A 224 -26.55 -1.12 1.76
N PRO A 225 -27.47 -1.57 2.64
CA PRO A 225 -27.26 -1.74 4.08
C PRO A 225 -27.04 -3.21 4.53
N GLU A 226 -26.44 -3.39 5.71
CA GLU A 226 -25.94 -4.66 6.26
C GLU A 226 -26.99 -5.64 6.83
N PRO A 227 -26.76 -6.97 6.67
CA PRO A 227 -27.26 -8.01 7.56
C PRO A 227 -26.16 -8.82 8.29
N ALA A 228 -26.51 -9.37 9.45
CA ALA A 228 -25.62 -9.92 10.48
C ALA A 228 -25.01 -11.32 10.19
N ALA A 229 -23.77 -11.52 10.66
CA ALA A 229 -22.96 -12.74 10.47
C ALA A 229 -22.86 -13.63 11.73
N THR A 230 -22.59 -14.93 11.53
CA THR A 230 -22.08 -15.86 12.56
C THR A 230 -21.01 -16.80 12.01
N ASN A 231 -20.06 -17.11 12.90
CA ASN A 231 -18.66 -17.54 12.72
C ASN A 231 -18.40 -18.96 12.15
N ALA A 232 -17.21 -19.14 11.55
CA ALA A 232 -16.08 -19.92 12.10
C ALA A 232 -15.02 -20.25 11.02
N PHE A 233 -13.74 -19.90 11.24
CA PHE A 233 -12.63 -20.29 10.36
C PHE A 233 -11.48 -21.02 11.08
N GLN A 234 -10.76 -21.81 10.27
CA GLN A 234 -9.59 -22.62 10.62
C GLN A 234 -8.42 -22.20 9.72
N ALA A 235 -7.31 -21.74 10.31
CA ALA A 235 -6.20 -21.10 9.59
C ALA A 235 -5.58 -21.98 8.49
N PHE A 236 -5.42 -21.42 7.29
CA PHE A 236 -4.66 -22.03 6.20
C PHE A 236 -3.18 -21.66 6.31
N THR A 237 -2.32 -22.66 6.18
CA THR A 237 -0.85 -22.52 6.14
C THR A 237 -0.36 -23.23 4.88
N GLY A 238 -0.11 -22.49 3.82
CA GLY A 238 0.46 -23.03 2.59
C GLY A 238 1.16 -21.95 1.79
N SER A 239 2.19 -22.32 1.04
CA SER A 239 2.71 -21.50 -0.06
C SER A 239 1.62 -21.41 -1.12
N GLN A 240 0.94 -20.27 -1.23
CA GLN A 240 -0.22 -20.16 -2.12
C GLN A 240 0.10 -19.38 -3.42
N PRO A 241 -0.60 -19.74 -4.51
CA PRO A 241 -0.53 -19.17 -5.86
C PRO A 241 -0.77 -17.66 -5.92
N ALA A 242 -0.62 -17.08 -7.13
CA ALA A 242 -0.75 -15.65 -7.42
C ALA A 242 -1.95 -14.97 -6.70
N VAL A 243 -1.66 -14.19 -5.66
CA VAL A 243 -2.65 -13.46 -4.87
C VAL A 243 -3.11 -12.20 -5.63
N ILE A 244 -4.40 -11.90 -5.58
CA ILE A 244 -4.99 -10.71 -6.20
C ILE A 244 -5.20 -9.64 -5.13
N ALA A 245 -4.73 -8.42 -5.37
CA ALA A 245 -5.09 -7.24 -4.58
C ALA A 245 -6.23 -6.49 -5.26
N VAL A 246 -7.34 -6.29 -4.56
CA VAL A 246 -8.50 -5.52 -5.05
C VAL A 246 -8.47 -4.16 -4.37
N LEU A 247 -8.04 -3.12 -5.10
CA LEU A 247 -7.97 -1.73 -4.62
C LEU A 247 -9.30 -1.03 -4.95
N ASP A 248 -10.22 -0.99 -3.98
CA ASP A 248 -11.60 -0.58 -4.22
C ASP A 248 -12.25 0.02 -2.93
N SER A 249 -13.57 0.00 -2.76
CA SER A 249 -14.27 0.62 -1.63
C SER A 249 -14.22 -0.15 -0.31
N GLY A 250 -13.71 -1.39 -0.33
CA GLY A 250 -13.50 -2.21 0.86
C GLY A 250 -14.07 -3.62 0.73
N LEU A 251 -14.41 -4.22 1.86
CA LEU A 251 -15.04 -5.53 1.97
C LEU A 251 -16.11 -5.52 3.06
N HIS A 252 -17.27 -6.10 2.75
CA HIS A 252 -18.34 -6.30 3.72
C HIS A 252 -17.93 -7.32 4.79
N ALA A 253 -18.22 -7.05 6.06
CA ALA A 253 -17.77 -7.86 7.20
C ALA A 253 -18.25 -9.32 7.15
N ALA A 254 -19.39 -9.59 6.51
CA ALA A 254 -19.86 -10.97 6.30
C ALA A 254 -18.90 -11.83 5.44
N MET A 255 -17.98 -11.21 4.70
CA MET A 255 -16.98 -11.91 3.88
C MET A 255 -15.65 -12.15 4.62
N ASP A 256 -15.49 -11.63 5.85
CA ASP A 256 -14.22 -11.74 6.59
C ASP A 256 -13.77 -13.19 6.79
N ASP A 257 -14.72 -14.12 6.92
CA ASP A 257 -14.48 -15.56 7.09
C ASP A 257 -14.46 -16.35 5.75
N ALA A 258 -14.61 -15.69 4.61
CA ALA A 258 -14.61 -16.38 3.31
C ALA A 258 -13.22 -16.96 3.01
N PRO A 259 -13.12 -18.23 2.57
CA PRO A 259 -11.84 -18.97 2.50
C PRO A 259 -10.83 -18.40 1.50
N TYR A 260 -11.29 -17.57 0.56
CA TYR A 260 -10.46 -16.91 -0.44
C TYR A 260 -10.00 -15.50 -0.02
N ILE A 261 -10.44 -14.97 1.12
CA ILE A 261 -9.95 -13.67 1.62
C ILE A 261 -8.67 -13.91 2.42
N ALA A 262 -7.53 -13.53 1.84
CA ALA A 262 -6.20 -13.71 2.42
C ALA A 262 -5.78 -12.58 3.36
N GLY A 263 -6.39 -11.40 3.23
CA GLY A 263 -6.06 -10.23 4.03
C GLY A 263 -6.90 -9.00 3.68
N VAL A 264 -6.88 -8.03 4.58
CA VAL A 264 -7.63 -6.78 4.46
C VAL A 264 -6.78 -5.58 4.89
N TYR A 265 -6.96 -4.44 4.21
CA TYR A 265 -6.28 -3.19 4.56
C TYR A 265 -7.09 -1.96 4.17
N ASP A 266 -7.21 -1.02 5.10
CA ASP A 266 -7.77 0.31 4.89
C ASP A 266 -6.65 1.26 4.53
N ALA A 267 -6.50 1.49 3.23
CA ALA A 267 -5.54 2.45 2.73
C ALA A 267 -5.97 3.89 3.02
N VAL A 268 -7.25 4.19 3.30
CA VAL A 268 -7.69 5.54 3.68
C VAL A 268 -7.24 5.87 5.10
N ALA A 269 -7.60 4.99 6.04
CA ALA A 269 -7.37 5.15 7.48
C ALA A 269 -6.04 4.60 7.99
N ASP A 270 -5.26 3.92 7.13
CA ASP A 270 -4.05 3.16 7.50
C ASP A 270 -4.32 2.15 8.64
N SER A 271 -5.30 1.27 8.39
CA SER A 271 -5.78 0.32 9.39
C SER A 271 -5.91 -1.07 8.80
N SER A 272 -5.74 -2.12 9.59
CA SER A 272 -6.04 -3.48 9.13
C SER A 272 -7.54 -3.82 9.15
N THR A 273 -8.45 -2.87 9.42
CA THR A 273 -9.92 -3.09 9.53
C THR A 273 -10.50 -2.34 8.36
N ILE A 274 -11.32 -3.02 7.58
CA ILE A 274 -12.09 -2.37 6.54
C ILE A 274 -13.57 -2.60 6.79
N HIS A 275 -14.36 -1.78 6.15
CA HIS A 275 -15.77 -1.99 5.89
C HIS A 275 -15.99 -1.59 4.44
N ASP A 276 -17.18 -1.88 3.92
CA ASP A 276 -17.56 -1.44 2.59
C ASP A 276 -18.89 -0.70 2.63
N GLY A 277 -18.82 0.62 2.84
CA GLY A 277 -20.01 1.47 2.85
C GLY A 277 -20.62 1.65 1.45
N ILE A 278 -19.89 1.27 0.40
CA ILE A 278 -20.31 1.43 -1.00
C ILE A 278 -20.83 0.11 -1.58
N GLY A 279 -20.20 -1.01 -1.23
CA GLY A 279 -20.51 -2.36 -1.72
C GLY A 279 -19.76 -2.75 -3.00
N HIS A 280 -19.19 -1.78 -3.73
CA HIS A 280 -18.51 -2.03 -5.00
C HIS A 280 -17.29 -2.94 -4.82
N GLY A 281 -16.44 -2.67 -3.84
CA GLY A 281 -15.24 -3.46 -3.54
C GLY A 281 -15.55 -4.90 -3.12
N THR A 282 -16.65 -5.11 -2.40
CA THR A 282 -17.15 -6.44 -2.08
C THR A 282 -17.50 -7.22 -3.34
N HIS A 283 -18.28 -6.63 -4.25
CA HIS A 283 -18.63 -7.27 -5.52
C HIS A 283 -17.39 -7.58 -6.37
N MET A 284 -16.44 -6.65 -6.46
CA MET A 284 -15.21 -6.85 -7.21
C MET A 284 -14.33 -7.94 -6.60
N SER A 285 -14.27 -8.03 -5.27
CA SER A 285 -13.54 -9.10 -4.57
C SER A 285 -14.13 -10.47 -4.84
N LEU A 286 -15.46 -10.60 -4.86
CA LEU A 286 -16.15 -11.85 -5.20
C LEU A 286 -15.88 -12.29 -6.64
N LEU A 287 -15.90 -11.34 -7.60
CA LEU A 287 -15.58 -11.61 -9.00
C LEU A 287 -14.11 -12.01 -9.20
N ALA A 288 -13.18 -11.27 -8.60
CA ALA A 288 -11.76 -11.54 -8.68
C ALA A 288 -11.39 -12.91 -8.07
N ALA A 289 -12.00 -13.25 -6.93
CA ALA A 289 -11.87 -14.57 -6.34
C ALA A 289 -12.50 -15.68 -7.20
N GLY A 290 -13.45 -15.34 -8.08
CA GLY A 290 -14.28 -16.29 -8.83
C GLY A 290 -15.41 -16.92 -8.02
N ALA A 291 -15.73 -16.35 -6.84
CA ALA A 291 -16.90 -16.71 -6.06
C ALA A 291 -18.20 -16.26 -6.73
N VAL A 292 -18.13 -15.18 -7.51
CA VAL A 292 -19.14 -14.77 -8.50
C VAL A 292 -18.46 -14.80 -9.87
N ARG A 293 -19.21 -15.15 -10.92
CA ARG A 293 -18.71 -15.19 -12.29
C ARG A 293 -19.56 -14.29 -13.19
N PRO A 294 -18.98 -13.69 -14.24
CA PRO A 294 -19.77 -12.99 -15.23
C PRO A 294 -20.76 -13.92 -15.95
N LEU A 295 -21.87 -13.36 -16.39
CA LEU A 295 -22.86 -14.03 -17.21
C LEU A 295 -22.25 -14.44 -18.56
N GLY A 296 -22.58 -15.63 -19.04
CA GLY A 296 -22.05 -16.18 -20.29
C GLY A 296 -20.70 -16.91 -20.16
N VAL A 297 -20.03 -16.85 -19.00
CA VAL A 297 -18.82 -17.63 -18.72
C VAL A 297 -19.22 -19.02 -18.21
N ALA A 298 -18.74 -20.08 -18.88
CA ALA A 298 -19.07 -21.46 -18.51
C ALA A 298 -18.58 -21.82 -17.10
N ASP A 299 -19.36 -22.67 -16.42
CA ASP A 299 -19.09 -23.15 -15.06
C ASP A 299 -18.45 -24.53 -15.09
N ASP A 300 -17.12 -24.58 -14.94
CA ASP A 300 -16.36 -25.83 -14.91
C ASP A 300 -15.40 -25.97 -13.72
N SER A 301 -15.29 -24.93 -12.88
CA SER A 301 -14.33 -24.91 -11.77
C SER A 301 -14.93 -24.31 -10.50
N THR A 302 -14.76 -25.00 -9.37
CA THR A 302 -15.05 -24.48 -8.02
C THR A 302 -13.85 -23.75 -7.41
N ASP A 303 -12.77 -23.54 -8.18
CA ASP A 303 -11.52 -23.01 -7.65
C ASP A 303 -11.62 -21.49 -7.47
N THR A 304 -11.26 -21.07 -6.26
CA THR A 304 -11.21 -19.66 -5.88
C THR A 304 -9.75 -19.21 -5.75
N THR A 305 -9.51 -17.95 -6.10
CA THR A 305 -8.20 -17.32 -5.99
C THR A 305 -8.12 -16.46 -4.73
N SER A 306 -6.98 -16.47 -4.04
CA SER A 306 -6.76 -15.63 -2.86
C SER A 306 -6.82 -14.14 -3.18
N VAL A 307 -7.54 -13.38 -2.36
CA VAL A 307 -7.78 -11.94 -2.49
C VAL A 307 -7.29 -11.19 -1.25
N LEU A 308 -6.54 -10.11 -1.47
CA LEU A 308 -6.32 -9.02 -0.53
C LEU A 308 -7.32 -7.91 -0.83
N ALA A 309 -8.27 -7.68 0.06
CA ALA A 309 -9.24 -6.59 -0.10
C ALA A 309 -8.67 -5.30 0.49
N ILE A 310 -8.53 -4.26 -0.34
CA ILE A 310 -7.91 -3.00 0.03
C ILE A 310 -8.92 -1.88 -0.15
N ARG A 311 -9.38 -1.30 0.96
CA ARG A 311 -10.23 -0.11 0.96
C ARG A 311 -9.37 1.10 0.60
N ALA A 312 -9.49 1.55 -0.64
CA ALA A 312 -8.84 2.71 -1.21
C ALA A 312 -9.78 3.91 -1.36
N PHE A 313 -11.09 3.73 -1.31
CA PHE A 313 -12.08 4.80 -1.37
C PHE A 313 -12.77 5.00 -0.01
N ASP A 314 -12.96 6.26 0.37
CA ASP A 314 -13.67 6.62 1.60
C ASP A 314 -15.19 6.48 1.45
N ASP A 315 -15.94 6.80 2.52
CA ASP A 315 -17.39 6.61 2.52
C ASP A 315 -18.15 7.62 1.64
N ASN A 316 -17.46 8.66 1.17
CA ASN A 316 -17.98 9.58 0.16
C ASN A 316 -17.55 9.18 -1.26
N GLY A 317 -16.87 8.04 -1.41
CA GLY A 317 -16.36 7.57 -2.69
C GLY A 317 -15.10 8.28 -3.15
N PHE A 318 -14.37 9.00 -2.28
CA PHE A 318 -13.12 9.65 -2.67
C PHE A 318 -11.90 8.78 -2.36
N THR A 319 -10.94 8.78 -3.27
CA THR A 319 -9.55 8.35 -3.03
C THR A 319 -8.58 9.48 -3.34
N SER A 320 -7.29 9.25 -3.15
CA SER A 320 -6.23 10.17 -3.58
C SER A 320 -4.99 9.43 -4.06
N ASP A 321 -4.12 10.13 -4.78
CA ASP A 321 -2.80 9.63 -5.20
C ASP A 321 -2.07 8.92 -4.06
N PHE A 322 -1.94 9.58 -2.90
CA PHE A 322 -1.28 8.99 -1.74
C PHE A 322 -1.99 7.73 -1.20
N THR A 323 -3.32 7.72 -1.22
CA THR A 323 -4.11 6.58 -0.75
C THR A 323 -3.93 5.37 -1.66
N LEU A 324 -3.92 5.59 -2.97
CA LEU A 324 -3.66 4.56 -3.97
C LEU A 324 -2.24 4.00 -3.84
N MET A 325 -1.23 4.87 -3.64
CA MET A 325 0.15 4.45 -3.40
C MET A 325 0.29 3.59 -2.14
N ARG A 326 -0.43 3.91 -1.06
CA ARG A 326 -0.48 3.06 0.15
C ARG A 326 -1.07 1.68 -0.15
N GLY A 327 -2.12 1.62 -0.97
CA GLY A 327 -2.71 0.35 -1.42
C GLY A 327 -1.72 -0.49 -2.25
N LEU A 328 -1.02 0.12 -3.20
CA LEU A 328 0.01 -0.54 -4.00
C LEU A 328 1.16 -1.06 -3.12
N HIS A 329 1.60 -0.26 -2.14
CA HIS A 329 2.59 -0.69 -1.17
C HIS A 329 2.14 -1.93 -0.38
N TYR A 330 0.90 -1.93 0.10
CA TYR A 330 0.36 -3.07 0.82
C TYR A 330 0.29 -4.33 -0.07
N ALA A 331 -0.12 -4.17 -1.34
CA ALA A 331 -0.15 -5.27 -2.30
C ALA A 331 1.25 -5.90 -2.50
N LEU A 332 2.28 -5.07 -2.73
CA LEU A 332 3.67 -5.51 -2.83
C LEU A 332 4.13 -6.23 -1.56
N ALA A 333 3.91 -5.61 -0.39
CA ALA A 333 4.36 -6.13 0.90
C ALA A 333 3.70 -7.45 1.29
N ASN A 334 2.53 -7.76 0.72
CA ASN A 334 1.79 -9.00 0.97
C ASN A 334 1.82 -9.97 -0.21
N ASN A 335 2.82 -9.83 -1.10
CA ASN A 335 3.08 -10.74 -2.21
C ASN A 335 1.89 -10.92 -3.18
N ALA A 336 1.11 -9.86 -3.40
CA ALA A 336 0.20 -9.84 -4.53
C ALA A 336 0.99 -10.03 -5.83
N ARG A 337 0.38 -10.66 -6.82
CA ARG A 337 0.91 -10.75 -8.20
C ARG A 337 0.06 -9.96 -9.18
N VAL A 338 -1.21 -9.73 -8.84
CA VAL A 338 -2.18 -9.01 -9.67
C VAL A 338 -2.85 -7.93 -8.84
N VAL A 339 -3.05 -6.75 -9.41
CA VAL A 339 -3.85 -5.66 -8.82
C VAL A 339 -5.04 -5.37 -9.73
N SER A 340 -6.25 -5.46 -9.17
CA SER A 340 -7.50 -5.09 -9.84
C SER A 340 -7.93 -3.69 -9.42
N MET A 341 -8.13 -2.80 -10.39
CA MET A 341 -8.54 -1.40 -10.20
C MET A 341 -9.80 -1.10 -11.00
N SER A 342 -10.95 -1.31 -10.38
CA SER A 342 -12.28 -1.15 -11.01
C SER A 342 -12.80 0.28 -10.90
N TRP A 343 -11.95 1.25 -11.20
CA TRP A 343 -12.22 2.69 -11.10
C TRP A 343 -11.34 3.44 -12.09
N GLY A 344 -11.68 4.69 -12.38
CA GLY A 344 -10.83 5.53 -13.21
C GLY A 344 -11.27 6.99 -13.32
N THR A 345 -10.40 7.79 -13.92
CA THR A 345 -10.55 9.23 -14.12
C THR A 345 -9.96 9.64 -15.46
N GLU A 346 -10.42 10.73 -16.07
CA GLU A 346 -9.76 11.29 -17.26
C GLU A 346 -8.50 12.12 -16.91
N THR A 347 -8.25 12.37 -15.62
CA THR A 347 -7.13 13.19 -15.14
C THR A 347 -5.92 12.31 -14.76
N PRO A 348 -4.80 12.36 -15.52
CA PRO A 348 -3.59 11.62 -15.15
C PRO A 348 -2.88 12.27 -13.95
N SER A 349 -2.10 11.47 -13.22
CA SER A 349 -1.17 11.93 -12.19
C SER A 349 0.21 11.37 -12.46
N PRO A 350 1.21 12.22 -12.79
CA PRO A 350 2.57 11.77 -13.08
C PRO A 350 3.23 11.01 -11.92
N LEU A 351 2.93 11.38 -10.66
CA LEU A 351 3.48 10.68 -9.50
C LEU A 351 2.79 9.35 -9.26
N LEU A 352 1.48 9.24 -9.54
CA LEU A 352 0.78 7.97 -9.51
C LEU A 352 1.27 7.02 -10.61
N GLU A 353 1.50 7.55 -11.82
CA GLU A 353 2.09 6.80 -12.93
C GLU A 353 3.45 6.22 -12.53
N GLN A 354 4.35 7.02 -11.95
CA GLN A 354 5.64 6.55 -11.44
C GLN A 354 5.50 5.48 -10.35
N ALA A 355 4.54 5.63 -9.43
CA ALA A 355 4.28 4.62 -8.42
C ALA A 355 3.77 3.30 -9.03
N MET A 356 2.95 3.37 -10.08
CA MET A 356 2.48 2.21 -10.84
C MET A 356 3.59 1.57 -11.68
N GLU A 357 4.47 2.36 -12.30
CA GLU A 357 5.69 1.87 -12.96
C GLU A 357 6.59 1.12 -11.99
N PHE A 358 6.80 1.67 -10.79
CA PHE A 358 7.54 0.99 -9.74
C PHE A 358 6.88 -0.34 -9.36
N ALA A 359 5.55 -0.36 -9.18
CA ALA A 359 4.81 -1.57 -8.84
C ALA A 359 4.93 -2.66 -9.93
N ASP A 360 4.79 -2.28 -11.21
CA ASP A 360 4.93 -3.16 -12.37
C ASP A 360 6.35 -3.75 -12.46
N GLN A 361 7.38 -2.91 -12.31
CA GLN A 361 8.79 -3.34 -12.29
C GLN A 361 9.14 -4.27 -11.13
N ASN A 362 8.32 -4.28 -10.06
CA ASN A 362 8.48 -5.16 -8.90
C ASN A 362 7.50 -6.34 -8.92
N GLY A 363 6.93 -6.66 -10.09
CA GLY A 363 6.22 -7.92 -10.34
C GLY A 363 4.72 -7.87 -10.09
N LEU A 364 4.12 -6.69 -9.93
CA LEU A 364 2.67 -6.53 -9.92
C LEU A 364 2.14 -6.35 -11.34
N LEU A 365 1.27 -7.26 -11.77
CA LEU A 365 0.44 -7.04 -12.94
C LEU A 365 -0.71 -6.09 -12.58
N LEU A 366 -0.76 -4.95 -13.25
CA LEU A 366 -1.80 -3.94 -13.02
C LEU A 366 -2.91 -4.06 -14.06
N ILE A 367 -4.16 -4.14 -13.62
CA ILE A 367 -5.34 -4.26 -14.49
C ILE A 367 -6.36 -3.19 -14.09
N GLY A 368 -6.80 -2.39 -15.06
CA GLY A 368 -7.65 -1.22 -14.82
C GLY A 368 -8.87 -1.17 -15.72
N ALA A 369 -9.98 -0.65 -15.20
CA ALA A 369 -11.23 -0.48 -15.94
C ALA A 369 -11.13 0.64 -16.98
N ALA A 370 -11.55 0.36 -18.22
CA ALA A 370 -11.52 1.33 -19.31
C ALA A 370 -12.54 2.48 -19.16
N GLY A 371 -13.52 2.32 -18.28
CA GLY A 371 -14.57 3.31 -18.01
C GLY A 371 -15.91 2.96 -18.67
N ASN A 372 -16.98 3.54 -18.12
CA ASN A 372 -18.37 3.28 -18.51
C ASN A 372 -18.99 4.44 -19.31
N GLU A 373 -18.15 5.29 -19.89
CA GLU A 373 -18.54 6.34 -20.83
C GLU A 373 -17.90 6.03 -22.19
N PRO A 374 -18.67 5.82 -23.27
CA PRO A 374 -18.12 5.43 -24.58
C PRO A 374 -17.54 6.62 -25.35
N SER A 375 -16.75 7.47 -24.69
CA SER A 375 -16.24 8.74 -25.23
C SER A 375 -15.01 8.59 -26.13
N GLY A 376 -14.22 7.53 -25.94
CA GLY A 376 -12.89 7.42 -26.56
C GLY A 376 -11.79 8.17 -25.81
N ASN A 377 -12.12 8.92 -24.76
CA ASN A 377 -11.15 9.58 -23.92
C ASN A 377 -10.37 8.55 -23.10
N LYS A 378 -9.09 8.84 -22.86
CA LYS A 378 -8.24 8.04 -22.00
C LYS A 378 -8.73 8.11 -20.56
N VAL A 379 -8.88 6.94 -19.94
CA VAL A 379 -9.22 6.79 -18.53
C VAL A 379 -8.03 6.17 -17.79
N TYR A 380 -7.56 6.83 -16.75
CA TYR A 380 -6.46 6.39 -15.90
C TYR A 380 -7.03 5.70 -14.64
N PRO A 381 -6.45 4.58 -14.19
CA PRO A 381 -5.12 4.09 -14.57
C PRO A 381 -5.08 3.20 -15.83
N ALA A 382 -6.22 2.78 -16.38
CA ALA A 382 -6.26 1.88 -17.56
C ALA A 382 -5.44 2.37 -18.76
N ALA A 383 -5.27 3.69 -18.91
CA ALA A 383 -4.49 4.30 -19.98
C ALA A 383 -3.00 4.51 -19.70
N TYR A 384 -2.50 4.15 -18.51
CA TYR A 384 -1.06 4.08 -18.28
C TYR A 384 -0.47 2.87 -19.01
N ASN A 385 0.72 3.02 -19.60
CA ASN A 385 1.35 1.97 -20.41
C ASN A 385 1.63 0.67 -19.62
N THR A 386 1.76 0.77 -18.30
CA THR A 386 2.01 -0.37 -17.41
C THR A 386 0.74 -1.13 -17.04
N VAL A 387 -0.44 -0.62 -17.37
CA VAL A 387 -1.74 -1.16 -16.97
C VAL A 387 -2.42 -1.83 -18.14
N ILE A 388 -2.94 -3.05 -17.92
CA ILE A 388 -3.84 -3.70 -18.88
C ILE A 388 -5.21 -3.05 -18.74
N GLY A 389 -5.59 -2.26 -19.74
CA GLY A 389 -6.90 -1.61 -19.82
C GLY A 389 -7.99 -2.58 -20.27
N VAL A 390 -9.06 -2.73 -19.50
CA VAL A 390 -10.12 -3.72 -19.77
C VAL A 390 -11.45 -3.04 -20.07
N GLY A 391 -11.95 -3.28 -21.28
CA GLY A 391 -13.31 -2.95 -21.70
C GLY A 391 -14.30 -4.07 -21.37
N ALA A 392 -15.59 -3.79 -21.49
CA ALA A 392 -16.67 -4.73 -21.17
C ALA A 392 -17.38 -5.24 -22.44
N LEU A 393 -17.64 -6.55 -22.45
CA LEU A 393 -18.53 -7.23 -23.39
C LEU A 393 -19.92 -7.41 -22.78
N ASP A 394 -20.95 -7.45 -23.62
CA ASP A 394 -22.30 -7.88 -23.31
C ASP A 394 -22.48 -9.41 -23.36
N GLU A 395 -23.66 -9.91 -23.00
CA GLU A 395 -23.94 -11.36 -22.93
C GLU A 395 -23.90 -12.05 -24.31
N LEU A 396 -23.93 -11.27 -25.38
CA LEU A 396 -23.87 -11.74 -26.77
C LEU A 396 -22.44 -11.70 -27.31
N GLY A 397 -21.45 -11.31 -26.49
CA GLY A 397 -20.06 -11.15 -26.88
C GLY A 397 -19.78 -9.87 -27.67
N GLY A 398 -20.75 -8.96 -27.78
CA GLY A 398 -20.54 -7.63 -28.36
C GLY A 398 -19.93 -6.67 -27.34
N ARG A 399 -19.30 -5.58 -27.77
CA ARG A 399 -18.88 -4.52 -26.83
C ARG A 399 -20.12 -3.93 -26.16
N TRP A 400 -20.16 -3.93 -24.82
CA TRP A 400 -21.24 -3.33 -24.06
C TRP A 400 -21.37 -1.84 -24.44
N GLU A 401 -22.61 -1.36 -24.62
CA GLU A 401 -22.89 -0.04 -25.21
C GLU A 401 -22.20 1.12 -24.47
N SER A 402 -22.07 1.02 -23.15
CA SER A 402 -21.43 2.02 -22.30
C SER A 402 -19.94 1.74 -22.07
N SER A 403 -19.39 0.62 -22.56
CA SER A 403 -17.96 0.36 -22.41
C SER A 403 -17.16 1.39 -23.21
N ASN A 404 -16.19 2.03 -22.57
CA ASN A 404 -15.24 2.87 -23.28
C ASN A 404 -14.40 2.07 -24.29
N HIS A 405 -13.72 2.78 -25.18
CA HIS A 405 -12.93 2.23 -26.28
C HIS A 405 -11.75 3.12 -26.62
N GLY A 406 -10.79 2.58 -27.38
CA GLY A 406 -9.65 3.32 -27.90
C GLY A 406 -8.37 2.52 -27.75
N ASP A 407 -7.25 3.09 -28.20
CA ASP A 407 -5.95 2.41 -28.22
C ASP A 407 -5.40 2.06 -26.83
N PHE A 408 -5.99 2.61 -25.77
CA PHE A 408 -5.64 2.31 -24.39
C PHE A 408 -6.37 1.07 -23.83
N VAL A 409 -7.39 0.56 -24.53
CA VAL A 409 -8.08 -0.67 -24.15
C VAL A 409 -7.30 -1.85 -24.72
N SER A 410 -6.69 -2.63 -23.83
CA SER A 410 -5.90 -3.80 -24.20
C SER A 410 -6.78 -4.97 -24.62
N LEU A 411 -7.88 -5.23 -23.91
CA LEU A 411 -8.83 -6.31 -24.24
C LEU A 411 -10.25 -5.99 -23.75
N TYR A 412 -11.22 -6.79 -24.20
CA TYR A 412 -12.62 -6.68 -23.77
C TYR A 412 -13.08 -8.00 -23.18
N ALA A 413 -13.54 -8.00 -21.93
CA ALA A 413 -13.97 -9.20 -21.22
C ALA A 413 -15.45 -9.13 -20.80
N PRO A 414 -16.11 -10.27 -20.48
CA PRO A 414 -17.49 -10.28 -20.00
C PRO A 414 -17.76 -9.29 -18.85
N GLY A 415 -18.69 -8.36 -19.07
CA GLY A 415 -18.90 -7.21 -18.21
C GLY A 415 -20.19 -7.21 -17.40
N MET A 416 -20.93 -8.32 -17.32
CA MET A 416 -22.19 -8.41 -16.56
C MET A 416 -22.14 -9.55 -15.57
N ALA A 417 -22.71 -9.35 -14.39
CA ALA A 417 -22.78 -10.35 -13.35
C ALA A 417 -24.08 -10.18 -12.55
N GLU A 418 -24.54 -11.27 -11.93
CA GLU A 418 -25.63 -11.25 -10.96
C GLU A 418 -25.08 -11.55 -9.58
N PHE A 419 -25.40 -10.69 -8.61
CA PHE A 419 -25.02 -10.87 -7.21
C PHE A 419 -26.25 -11.26 -6.41
N SER A 420 -26.09 -12.26 -5.53
CA SER A 420 -27.18 -12.80 -4.74
C SER A 420 -27.59 -11.87 -3.59
N GLU A 421 -28.83 -12.04 -3.11
CA GLU A 421 -29.41 -11.30 -1.98
C GLU A 421 -28.53 -11.29 -0.72
N GLN A 422 -27.70 -12.32 -0.53
CA GLN A 422 -26.80 -12.41 0.62
C GLN A 422 -25.75 -11.28 0.64
N TYR A 423 -25.32 -10.85 -0.55
CA TYR A 423 -24.33 -9.80 -0.72
C TYR A 423 -24.99 -8.46 -0.99
N SER A 424 -26.13 -8.50 -1.69
CA SER A 424 -26.78 -7.31 -2.22
C SER A 424 -28.13 -6.93 -1.60
N GLY A 425 -28.62 -7.64 -0.58
CA GLY A 425 -29.97 -7.48 0.00
C GLY A 425 -31.14 -7.86 -0.93
N VAL A 426 -30.92 -7.86 -2.25
CA VAL A 426 -31.80 -8.27 -3.35
C VAL A 426 -30.93 -8.81 -4.50
N SER A 427 -31.38 -9.83 -5.25
CA SER A 427 -30.62 -10.30 -6.42
C SER A 427 -30.61 -9.20 -7.47
N GLN A 428 -29.43 -8.73 -7.85
CA GLN A 428 -29.28 -7.63 -8.80
C GLN A 428 -28.25 -7.96 -9.87
N ARG A 429 -28.62 -7.64 -11.11
CA ARG A 429 -27.75 -7.72 -12.28
C ARG A 429 -27.06 -6.38 -12.48
N PHE A 430 -25.74 -6.42 -12.60
CA PHE A 430 -24.89 -5.26 -12.84
C PHE A 430 -24.17 -5.40 -14.18
N ALA A 431 -23.79 -4.27 -14.78
CA ALA A 431 -22.98 -4.18 -15.99
C ALA A 431 -21.90 -3.12 -15.80
N GLY A 432 -20.67 -3.39 -16.25
CA GLY A 432 -19.59 -2.43 -16.15
C GLY A 432 -18.22 -2.97 -16.54
N THR A 433 -17.33 -2.07 -16.94
CA THR A 433 -15.89 -2.36 -17.10
C THR A 433 -15.24 -2.79 -15.78
N SER A 434 -15.82 -2.42 -14.63
CA SER A 434 -15.47 -2.96 -13.31
C SER A 434 -15.57 -4.48 -13.23
N ILE A 435 -16.66 -5.06 -13.73
CA ILE A 435 -16.91 -6.51 -13.69
C ILE A 435 -15.90 -7.23 -14.58
N ALA A 436 -15.70 -6.72 -15.79
CA ALA A 436 -14.71 -7.22 -16.74
C ALA A 436 -13.29 -7.18 -16.14
N THR A 437 -12.91 -6.07 -15.49
CA THR A 437 -11.61 -5.89 -14.84
C THR A 437 -11.36 -6.93 -13.74
N ALA A 438 -12.31 -7.09 -12.82
CA ALA A 438 -12.20 -8.07 -11.74
C ALA A 438 -12.13 -9.51 -12.29
N HIS A 439 -12.91 -9.81 -13.33
CA HIS A 439 -12.87 -11.11 -14.00
C HIS A 439 -11.50 -11.40 -14.63
N VAL A 440 -10.95 -10.44 -15.38
CA VAL A 440 -9.62 -10.56 -15.99
C VAL A 440 -8.53 -10.70 -14.93
N ALA A 441 -8.63 -9.98 -13.81
CA ALA A 441 -7.69 -10.15 -12.69
C ALA A 441 -7.74 -11.56 -12.09
N GLY A 442 -8.94 -12.11 -11.91
CA GLY A 442 -9.13 -13.50 -11.48
C GLY A 442 -8.52 -14.52 -12.45
N ARG A 443 -8.74 -14.34 -13.76
CA ARG A 443 -8.15 -15.19 -14.81
C ARG A 443 -6.64 -15.08 -14.84
N ALA A 444 -6.10 -13.86 -14.84
CA ALA A 444 -4.66 -13.61 -14.87
C ALA A 444 -3.95 -14.29 -13.69
N ALA A 445 -4.50 -14.19 -12.49
CA ALA A 445 -3.94 -14.85 -11.32
C ALA A 445 -3.97 -16.38 -11.43
N ARG A 446 -5.02 -16.99 -11.99
CA ARG A 446 -5.04 -18.44 -12.23
C ARG A 446 -4.01 -18.89 -13.28
N ILE A 447 -3.80 -18.09 -14.31
CA ILE A 447 -2.75 -18.36 -15.32
C ILE A 447 -1.37 -18.27 -14.67
N ILE A 448 -1.08 -17.21 -13.92
CA ILE A 448 0.19 -17.03 -13.19
C ILE A 448 0.38 -18.14 -12.13
N ALA A 449 -0.71 -18.64 -11.54
CA ALA A 449 -0.64 -19.77 -10.62
C ALA A 449 -0.18 -21.06 -11.30
N ALA A 450 -0.59 -21.28 -12.55
CA ALA A 450 -0.19 -22.42 -13.36
C ALA A 450 1.22 -22.26 -13.95
N ASP A 451 1.59 -21.03 -14.32
CA ASP A 451 2.92 -20.68 -14.83
C ASP A 451 3.44 -19.38 -14.14
N PRO A 452 4.17 -19.50 -13.02
CA PRO A 452 4.64 -18.34 -12.25
C PRO A 452 5.63 -17.42 -12.98
N ASP A 453 6.30 -17.96 -14.01
CA ASP A 453 7.36 -17.30 -14.78
C ASP A 453 6.84 -16.76 -16.14
N ILE A 454 5.54 -16.88 -16.41
CA ILE A 454 4.91 -16.38 -17.65
C ILE A 454 5.22 -14.89 -17.87
N ASP A 455 5.61 -14.54 -19.09
CA ASP A 455 5.82 -13.15 -19.46
C ASP A 455 4.50 -12.41 -19.71
N LYS A 456 4.54 -11.08 -19.61
CA LYS A 456 3.34 -10.24 -19.69
C LYS A 456 2.64 -10.30 -21.06
N ASP A 457 3.39 -10.48 -22.15
CA ASP A 457 2.85 -10.52 -23.50
C ASP A 457 2.17 -11.88 -23.75
N GLU A 458 2.78 -12.98 -23.32
CA GLU A 458 2.18 -14.32 -23.37
C GLU A 458 0.91 -14.37 -22.51
N LEU A 459 0.95 -13.82 -21.29
CA LEU A 459 -0.23 -13.71 -20.43
C LEU A 459 -1.37 -12.94 -21.12
N LEU A 460 -1.06 -11.79 -21.74
CA LEU A 460 -2.06 -11.00 -22.45
C LEU A 460 -2.68 -11.77 -23.63
N GLN A 461 -1.87 -12.52 -24.38
CA GLN A 461 -2.37 -13.38 -25.47
C GLN A 461 -3.32 -14.47 -24.95
N LEU A 462 -3.00 -15.12 -23.83
CA LEU A 462 -3.87 -16.12 -23.21
C LEU A 462 -5.20 -15.51 -22.72
N LEU A 463 -5.13 -14.31 -22.13
CA LEU A 463 -6.33 -13.58 -21.68
C LEU A 463 -7.28 -13.30 -22.86
N MET A 464 -6.75 -12.89 -24.01
CA MET A 464 -7.51 -12.62 -25.24
C MET A 464 -8.04 -13.87 -25.96
N ALA A 465 -7.39 -15.03 -25.80
CA ALA A 465 -7.66 -16.21 -26.61
C ALA A 465 -8.94 -16.98 -26.22
N GLU A 466 -9.32 -16.97 -24.93
CA GLU A 466 -10.47 -17.77 -24.43
C GLU A 466 -11.81 -17.02 -24.45
N GLU A 467 -11.87 -15.80 -24.99
CA GLU A 467 -13.08 -14.96 -24.99
C GLU A 467 -13.93 -15.08 -26.27
N LYS A 468 -13.88 -16.23 -26.97
CA LYS A 468 -14.65 -16.50 -28.20
C LYS A 468 -15.75 -17.54 -28.04
#